data_AF-A0A7R9R319-F1
#
_entry.id   AF-A0A7R9R319-F1
#
_cell.length_a   1.000
_cell.length_b   1.000
_cell.length_c   1.000
_cell.angle_alpha   90.00
_cell.angle_beta   90.00
_cell.angle_gamma   90.00
#
_symmetry.space_group_name_H-M   'P 1'
#
loop_
_entity.id
_entity.type
_entity.pdbx_description
1 polymer ?
#
loop_
_entity_poly.entity_id
_entity_poly.type
_entity_poly.pdbx_seq_one_letter_code
_entity_poly.pdbx_strand_id
1 'polypeptide(L)'
;MNLIIVGIILILIGFLLIWSEILKLIFKRDTCMIEPGRSEMSEGGMRELKGGGVVMIGPIPIIFASDKKYAIILAIITIILMLTVALLSAGVLYNVSHNG
;
A
#
# COMPACT_ATOMS: atom_id res chain seq x y z
N MET A 1 3.13 30.83 -12.72
CA MET A 1 3.10 29.57 -11.95
C MET A 1 1.77 28.90 -12.26
N ASN A 2 1.79 27.74 -12.94
CA ASN A 2 0.55 27.19 -13.52
C ASN A 2 -0.36 26.67 -12.40
N LEU A 3 -1.63 27.07 -12.40
CA LEU A 3 -2.62 26.67 -11.39
C LEU A 3 -2.77 25.14 -11.30
N ILE A 4 -2.53 24.46 -12.42
CA ILE A 4 -2.47 23.00 -12.54
C ILE A 4 -1.35 22.41 -11.67
N ILE A 5 -0.16 23.03 -11.66
CA ILE A 5 0.98 22.56 -10.86
C ILE A 5 0.64 22.70 -9.37
N VAL A 6 0.00 23.81 -8.99
CA VAL A 6 -0.44 24.04 -7.59
C VAL A 6 -1.46 22.98 -7.17
N GLY A 7 -2.42 22.65 -8.04
CA GLY A 7 -3.41 21.61 -7.78
C GLY A 7 -2.79 20.22 -7.59
N ILE A 8 -1.84 19.84 -8.45
CA ILE A 8 -1.14 18.54 -8.36
C ILE A 8 -0.33 18.47 -7.06
N ILE A 9 0.34 19.55 -6.66
CA ILE A 9 1.07 19.62 -5.39
C ILE A 9 0.13 19.44 -4.21
N LEU A 10 -1.05 20.07 -4.23
CA LEU A 10 -2.04 19.94 -3.16
C LEU A 10 -2.57 18.50 -3.03
N ILE A 11 -2.84 17.84 -4.16
CA ILE A 11 -3.30 16.44 -4.20
C ILE A 11 -2.20 15.50 -3.66
N LEU A 12 -0.95 15.71 -4.09
CA LEU A 12 0.18 14.91 -3.62
C LEU A 12 0.39 15.05 -2.11
N ILE A 13 0.29 16.27 -1.57
CA ILE A 13 0.39 16.52 -0.13
C ILE A 13 -0.75 15.87 0.64
N GLY A 14 -1.98 15.97 0.15
CA GLY A 14 -3.14 15.32 0.77
C GLY A 14 -2.98 13.80 0.79
N PHE A 15 -2.54 13.22 -0.31
CA PHE A 15 -2.24 11.80 -0.40
C PHE A 15 -1.13 11.37 0.56
N LEU A 16 -0.04 12.13 0.67
CA LEU A 16 1.07 11.88 1.59
C LEU A 16 0.63 11.92 3.06
N LEU A 17 -0.26 12.85 3.42
CA LEU A 17 -0.82 12.96 4.77
C LEU A 17 -1.67 11.73 5.12
N ILE A 18 -2.58 11.34 4.22
CA ILE A 18 -3.41 10.14 4.40
C ILE A 18 -2.54 8.90 4.50
N TRP A 19 -1.56 8.76 3.60
CA TRP A 19 -0.60 7.65 3.63
C TRP A 19 0.20 7.62 4.91
N SER A 20 0.70 8.76 5.39
CA SER A 20 1.47 8.82 6.63
C SER A 20 0.67 8.34 7.84
N GLU A 21 -0.62 8.67 7.92
CA GLU A 21 -1.48 8.24 9.03
C GLU A 21 -1.79 6.74 8.95
N ILE A 22 -2.07 6.20 7.75
CA ILE A 22 -2.19 4.75 7.53
C ILE A 22 -0.88 4.04 7.89
N LEU A 23 0.26 4.59 7.44
CA LEU A 23 1.58 4.00 7.68
C LEU A 23 1.91 4.00 9.17
N LYS A 24 1.70 5.12 9.87
CA LYS A 24 1.86 5.21 11.33
C LYS A 24 0.94 4.24 12.05
N LEU A 25 -0.30 4.03 11.60
CA LEU A 25 -1.22 3.08 12.23
C LEU A 25 -0.74 1.63 12.10
N ILE A 26 -0.11 1.29 10.97
CA ILE A 26 0.53 -0.01 10.74
C ILE A 26 1.81 -0.12 11.57
N PHE A 27 2.71 0.87 11.46
CA PHE A 27 4.03 0.87 12.12
C PHE A 27 3.93 0.96 13.66
N LYS A 28 2.95 1.70 14.19
CA LYS A 28 2.71 1.82 15.65
C LYS A 28 2.20 0.53 16.27
N ARG A 29 1.72 -0.44 15.46
CA ARG A 29 1.44 -1.80 15.93
C ARG A 29 2.68 -2.69 15.97
N ASP A 30 3.72 -2.34 15.22
CA ASP A 30 4.97 -3.12 15.13
C ASP A 30 6.04 -2.65 16.14
N THR A 31 5.99 -1.40 16.63
CA THR A 31 6.96 -0.88 17.63
C THR A 31 6.70 -1.30 19.08
N CYS A 32 6.06 -2.44 19.33
CA CYS A 32 6.29 -3.08 20.63
C CYS A 32 7.58 -3.92 20.62
N MET A 33 8.10 -4.34 19.46
CA MET A 33 9.35 -5.12 19.38
C MET A 33 10.04 -5.04 18.01
N ILE A 34 10.63 -3.89 17.63
CA ILE A 34 11.61 -3.86 16.52
C ILE A 34 12.79 -2.98 16.94
N GLU A 35 13.81 -3.63 17.53
CA GLU A 35 15.17 -3.11 17.57
C GLU A 35 15.76 -3.10 16.14
N PRO A 36 16.51 -2.06 15.74
CA PRO A 36 17.11 -1.98 14.43
C PRO A 36 18.45 -2.72 14.43
N GLY A 37 18.66 -3.68 13.54
CA GLY A 37 20.00 -4.22 13.34
C GLY A 37 20.09 -5.45 12.44
N ARG A 38 20.79 -5.27 11.31
CA ARG A 38 21.37 -6.30 10.41
C ARG A 38 20.34 -7.12 9.61
N SER A 39 20.31 -7.17 8.28
CA SER A 39 21.40 -7.41 7.31
C SER A 39 22.53 -8.22 7.92
N GLU A 40 22.37 -9.54 8.04
CA GLU A 40 23.38 -10.51 7.63
C GLU A 40 22.95 -11.95 7.94
N MET A 41 23.33 -12.80 7.00
CA MET A 41 23.47 -14.25 7.01
C MET A 41 23.93 -14.87 8.35
N SER A 42 23.49 -16.12 8.57
CA SER A 42 23.96 -17.12 9.54
C SER A 42 23.25 -17.22 10.90
N GLU A 43 22.69 -18.43 11.09
CA GLU A 43 22.73 -19.25 12.31
C GLU A 43 21.98 -18.82 13.58
N GLY A 44 21.05 -19.70 13.99
CA GLY A 44 20.82 -19.96 15.40
C GLY A 44 19.84 -19.02 16.11
N GLY A 45 18.57 -19.00 15.68
CA GLY A 45 17.50 -18.39 16.48
C GLY A 45 16.32 -17.99 15.61
N MET A 46 15.31 -18.86 15.53
CA MET A 46 14.12 -18.68 14.71
C MET A 46 13.22 -17.58 15.27
N ARG A 47 13.59 -16.31 15.03
CA ARG A 47 12.66 -15.18 15.15
C ARG A 47 11.74 -15.24 13.95
N GLU A 48 10.54 -15.78 14.13
CA GLU A 48 9.48 -15.75 13.11
C GLU A 48 9.24 -14.30 12.69
N LEU A 49 9.69 -13.92 11.50
CA LEU A 49 9.49 -12.59 10.94
C LEU A 49 8.00 -12.42 10.63
N LYS A 50 7.27 -11.78 11.55
CA LYS A 50 5.85 -11.45 11.38
C LYS A 50 5.71 -10.28 10.39
N GLY A 51 5.63 -10.62 9.11
CA GLY A 51 5.48 -9.65 8.03
C GLY A 51 4.72 -10.23 6.83
N GLY A 52 4.47 -9.39 5.84
CA GLY A 52 3.80 -9.78 4.61
C GLY A 52 3.90 -8.71 3.54
N GLY A 53 3.57 -9.07 2.30
CA GLY A 53 3.58 -8.18 1.15
C GLY A 53 2.59 -8.64 0.08
N VAL A 54 2.38 -7.77 -0.91
CA VAL A 54 1.50 -8.05 -2.06
C VAL A 54 2.32 -7.91 -3.32
N VAL A 55 2.35 -8.96 -4.14
CA VAL A 55 3.00 -8.98 -5.44
C VAL A 55 1.90 -8.97 -6.50
N MET A 56 1.87 -7.93 -7.32
CA MET A 56 0.98 -7.86 -8.48
C MET A 56 1.65 -8.54 -9.68
N ILE A 57 1.16 -9.72 -10.08
CA ILE A 57 1.56 -10.34 -11.35
C ILE A 57 0.46 -10.05 -12.37
N GLY A 58 0.64 -8.96 -13.11
CA GLY A 58 -0.43 -8.37 -13.90
C GLY A 58 -1.59 -7.90 -13.01
N PRO A 59 -2.85 -8.01 -13.45
CA PRO A 59 -4.01 -7.61 -12.64
C PRO A 59 -4.35 -8.60 -11.52
N ILE A 60 -3.56 -9.67 -11.34
CA ILE A 60 -3.79 -10.70 -10.32
C ILE A 60 -2.88 -10.40 -9.12
N PRO A 61 -3.44 -9.87 -8.00
CA PRO A 61 -2.66 -9.66 -6.80
C PRO A 61 -2.43 -10.98 -6.05
N ILE A 62 -1.17 -11.23 -5.65
CA ILE A 62 -0.75 -12.35 -4.82
C ILE A 62 -0.34 -11.81 -3.44
N ILE A 63 -1.02 -12.26 -2.39
CA ILE A 63 -0.80 -11.80 -1.01
C ILE A 63 0.02 -12.84 -0.27
N PHE A 64 1.15 -12.41 0.29
CA PHE A 64 2.02 -13.22 1.14
C PHE A 64 1.99 -12.64 2.55
N ALA A 65 1.74 -13.46 3.56
CA ALA A 65 1.73 -13.01 4.94
C ALA A 65 2.12 -14.14 5.88
N SER A 66 2.94 -13.80 6.88
CA SER A 66 3.42 -14.73 7.90
C SER A 66 2.38 -15.06 8.96
N ASP A 67 1.39 -14.17 9.18
CA ASP A 67 0.26 -14.46 10.06
C ASP A 67 -1.07 -14.13 9.38
N LYS A 68 -2.13 -14.84 9.80
CA LYS A 68 -3.51 -14.59 9.33
C LYS A 68 -3.96 -13.14 9.51
N LYS A 69 -3.48 -12.47 10.58
CA LYS A 69 -3.80 -11.05 10.84
C LYS A 69 -3.25 -10.15 9.73
N TYR A 70 -1.99 -10.32 9.36
CA TYR A 70 -1.35 -9.57 8.27
C TYR A 70 -1.95 -9.95 6.90
N ALA A 71 -2.30 -11.23 6.70
CA ALA A 71 -2.98 -11.69 5.48
C ALA A 71 -4.30 -10.95 5.25
N ILE A 72 -5.12 -10.82 6.29
CA ILE A 72 -6.41 -10.12 6.23
C ILE A 72 -6.22 -8.63 5.97
N ILE A 73 -5.27 -7.98 6.65
CA ILE A 73 -5.00 -6.54 6.46
C ILE A 73 -4.55 -6.27 5.02
N LEU A 74 -3.59 -7.05 4.51
CA LEU A 74 -3.08 -6.90 3.15
C LEU A 74 -4.14 -7.22 2.10
N ALA A 75 -5.03 -8.19 2.36
CA ALA A 75 -6.15 -8.49 1.48
C ALA A 75 -7.12 -7.31 1.36
N ILE A 76 -7.51 -6.70 2.48
CA ILE A 76 -8.42 -5.55 2.49
C ILE A 76 -7.81 -4.37 1.74
N ILE A 77 -6.53 -4.05 2.00
CA ILE A 77 -5.81 -2.97 1.30
C ILE A 77 -5.77 -3.23 -0.20
N THR A 78 -5.45 -4.46 -0.61
CA THR A 78 -5.39 -4.87 -2.01
C THR A 78 -6.74 -4.71 -2.71
N ILE A 79 -7.83 -5.13 -2.06
CA ILE A 79 -9.18 -5.01 -2.62
C ILE A 79 -9.56 -3.53 -2.82
N ILE A 80 -9.31 -2.69 -1.82
CA ILE A 80 -9.56 -1.24 -1.91
C ILE A 80 -8.74 -0.63 -3.06
N LEU A 81 -7.47 -1.00 -3.19
CA LEU A 81 -6.61 -0.54 -4.26
C LEU A 81 -7.10 -1.01 -5.64
N MET A 82 -7.53 -2.26 -5.76
CA MET A 82 -8.06 -2.81 -7.01
C MET A 82 -9.36 -2.11 -7.42
N LEU A 83 -10.27 -1.85 -6.47
CA LEU A 83 -11.52 -1.12 -6.70
C LEU A 83 -11.26 0.32 -7.14
N THR A 84 -10.34 1.03 -6.49
CA THR A 84 -10.01 2.41 -6.86
C THR A 84 -9.42 2.50 -8.26
N VAL A 85 -8.51 1.59 -8.63
CA VAL A 85 -7.98 1.51 -10.00
C VAL A 85 -9.08 1.18 -11.01
N ALA A 86 -9.93 0.19 -10.72
CA ALA A 86 -11.02 -0.20 -11.60
C ALA A 86 -12.02 0.93 -11.83
N LEU A 87 -12.47 1.60 -10.76
CA LEU A 87 -13.40 2.73 -10.83
C LEU A 87 -12.79 3.92 -11.59
N LEU A 88 -11.52 4.22 -11.35
CA LEU A 88 -10.81 5.27 -12.08
C LEU A 88 -10.73 4.93 -13.57
N SER A 89 -10.34 3.70 -13.92
CA SER A 89 -10.25 3.26 -15.31
C SER A 89 -11.60 3.30 -16.04
N ALA A 90 -12.68 2.88 -15.36
CA ALA A 90 -14.03 2.93 -15.90
C ALA A 90 -14.52 4.38 -16.07
N GLY A 91 -14.25 5.25 -15.10
CA GLY A 91 -14.57 6.67 -15.17
C GLY A 91 -13.80 7.39 -16.29
N VAL A 92 -12.52 7.06 -16.47
CA VAL A 92 -11.71 7.58 -17.58
C VAL A 92 -12.25 7.10 -18.93
N LEU A 93 -12.57 5.81 -19.08
CA LEU A 93 -13.18 5.28 -20.30
C LEU A 93 -14.53 5.93 -20.61
N TYR A 94 -15.37 6.16 -19.59
CA TYR A 94 -16.64 6.88 -19.76
C TYR A 94 -16.41 8.31 -20.25
N ASN A 95 -15.45 9.03 -19.66
CA ASN A 95 -15.15 10.41 -20.04
C ASN A 95 -14.56 10.51 -21.46
N VAL A 96 -13.67 9.58 -21.82
CA VAL A 96 -13.11 9.47 -23.18
C VAL A 96 -14.17 9.11 -24.22
N SER A 97 -15.14 8.26 -23.87
CA SER A 97 -16.24 7.86 -24.75
C SER A 97 -17.26 8.99 -25.00
N HIS A 98 -17.43 9.93 -24.06
CA HIS A 98 -18.36 11.06 -24.20
C HIS A 98 -17.71 12.36 -24.73
N ASN A 99 -16.39 12.54 -24.60
CA ASN A 99 -15.66 13.73 -25.08
C ASN A 99 -14.77 13.47 -26.31
N GLY A 100 -14.83 12.25 -26.88
CA GLY A 100 -14.06 11.83 -28.06
C GLY A 100 -14.83 11.99 -29.36
#